data_AF-A0A7Z8PA27-F1
#
_entry.id   AF-A0A7Z8PA27-F1
#
_cell.length_a   1.000
_cell.length_b   1.000
_cell.length_c   1.000
_cell.angle_alpha   90.00
_cell.angle_beta   90.00
_cell.angle_gamma   90.00
#
_symmetry.space_group_name_H-M   'P 1'
#
loop_
_entity.id
_entity.type
_entity.pdbx_description
1 polymer ?
#
loop_
_entity_poly.entity_id
_entity_poly.type
_entity_poly.pdbx_seq_one_letter_code
_entity_poly.pdbx_strand_id
1 'polypeptide(L)' 'MAGERLCPICGKMMIEECRYGVTVDVCADHGIWLDNGELDKILRNRQGRMSATKRRQVRQARQEGRREGARFGWWSLLD' A
#
# COMPACT_ATOMS: atom_id res chain seq x y z
N MET A 1 -13.27 -11.23 -11.98
CA MET A 1 -13.81 -12.55 -12.38
C MET A 1 -14.88 -12.92 -11.36
N ALA A 2 -15.87 -13.74 -11.71
CA ALA A 2 -16.80 -14.23 -10.70
C ALA A 2 -16.02 -15.13 -9.73
N GLY A 3 -16.18 -14.90 -8.43
CA GLY A 3 -15.56 -15.73 -7.40
C GLY A 3 -16.29 -17.06 -7.22
N GLU A 4 -15.76 -17.91 -6.35
CA GLU A 4 -16.26 -19.27 -6.13
C GLU A 4 -17.30 -19.36 -4.99
N ARG A 5 -17.63 -18.22 -4.36
CA ARG A 5 -18.46 -18.16 -3.15
C ARG A 5 -19.67 -17.25 -3.29
N LEU A 6 -20.74 -17.63 -2.60
CA LEU A 6 -21.91 -16.77 -2.38
C LEU A 6 -21.73 -15.95 -1.10
N CYS A 7 -22.21 -14.71 -1.12
CA CYS A 7 -22.26 -13.88 0.07
C CYS A 7 -23.23 -14.52 1.10
N PRO A 8 -22.82 -14.72 2.36
CA PRO A 8 -23.69 -15.33 3.37
C PRO A 8 -24.84 -14.43 3.82
N ILE A 9 -24.80 -13.13 3.48
CA ILE A 9 -25.83 -12.15 3.87
C ILE A 9 -26.91 -12.04 2.80
N CYS A 10 -26.55 -11.95 1.52
CA CYS A 10 -27.51 -11.74 0.43
C CYS A 10 -27.57 -12.84 -0.63
N GLY A 11 -26.75 -13.89 -0.54
CA GLY A 11 -26.75 -15.02 -1.46
C GLY A 11 -26.22 -14.74 -2.89
N LYS A 12 -25.82 -13.50 -3.20
CA LYS A 12 -25.24 -13.16 -4.53
C LYS A 12 -23.82 -13.71 -4.66
N MET A 13 -23.43 -14.08 -5.88
CA MET A 13 -22.06 -14.46 -6.21
C MET A 13 -21.09 -13.31 -5.90
N MET A 14 -20.02 -13.62 -5.18
CA MET A 14 -18.96 -12.65 -4.89
C MET A 14 -18.03 -12.52 -6.09
N ILE A 15 -17.31 -11.40 -6.19
CA ILE A 15 -16.29 -11.19 -7.21
C ILE A 15 -14.91 -11.28 -6.59
N GLU A 16 -13.95 -11.81 -7.33
CA GLU A 16 -12.56 -11.80 -6.89
C GLU A 16 -11.92 -10.43 -7.15
N GLU A 17 -11.24 -9.90 -6.13
CA GLU A 17 -10.42 -8.70 -6.21
C GLU A 17 -9.04 -8.92 -5.60
N CYS A 18 -7.99 -8.34 -6.20
CA CYS A 18 -6.65 -8.37 -5.62
C CYS A 18 -6.39 -7.15 -4.74
N ARG A 19 -6.19 -7.37 -3.43
CA ARG A 19 -5.89 -6.33 -2.44
C ARG A 19 -4.55 -6.59 -1.77
N TYR A 20 -3.64 -5.63 -1.88
CA TYR A 20 -2.27 -5.73 -1.36
C TYR A 20 -1.53 -7.01 -1.81
N GLY A 21 -1.84 -7.55 -3.00
CA GLY A 21 -1.23 -8.80 -3.51
C GLY A 21 -1.85 -10.08 -2.93
N VAL A 22 -3.07 -9.99 -2.40
CA VAL A 22 -3.87 -11.12 -1.93
C VAL A 22 -5.22 -11.05 -2.65
N THR A 23 -5.60 -12.14 -3.32
CA THR A 23 -6.94 -12.27 -3.94
C THR A 23 -7.95 -12.50 -2.83
N VAL A 24 -9.07 -11.77 -2.83
CA VAL A 24 -10.14 -11.85 -1.83
C VAL A 24 -11.49 -11.82 -2.52
N ASP A 25 -12.51 -12.41 -1.89
CA ASP A 25 -13.88 -12.35 -2.37
C ASP A 25 -14.58 -11.09 -1.86
N VAL A 26 -15.24 -10.35 -2.76
CA VAL A 26 -15.96 -9.12 -2.44
C VAL A 26 -17.43 -9.21 -2.84
N CYS A 27 -18.30 -8.92 -1.89
CA CYS A 27 -19.71 -8.63 -2.11
C CYS A 27 -19.88 -7.11 -2.24
N ALA A 28 -20.42 -6.66 -3.37
CA ALA A 28 -20.65 -5.24 -3.63
C ALA A 28 -21.52 -4.53 -2.57
N ASP A 29 -22.44 -5.27 -1.94
CA ASP A 29 -23.45 -4.70 -1.03
C ASP A 29 -23.04 -4.77 0.45
N HIS A 30 -22.11 -5.66 0.85
CA HIS A 30 -21.87 -5.95 2.28
C HIS A 30 -20.40 -5.87 2.70
N GLY A 31 -19.47 -6.37 1.91
CA GLY A 31 -18.06 -6.40 2.32
C GLY A 31 -17.26 -7.55 1.74
N ILE A 32 -16.19 -7.89 2.45
CA ILE A 32 -15.13 -8.80 1.98
C ILE A 32 -15.20 -10.08 2.80
N TRP A 33 -15.06 -11.21 2.13
CA TRP A 33 -14.82 -12.50 2.76
C TRP A 33 -13.32 -12.81 2.67
N LEU A 34 -12.75 -13.23 3.80
CA LEU A 34 -11.33 -13.54 3.94
C LEU A 34 -11.20 -14.97 4.47
N ASP A 35 -10.39 -15.76 3.78
CA ASP A 35 -10.03 -17.08 4.26
C ASP A 35 -8.98 -17.01 5.38
N ASN A 36 -8.77 -18.15 6.02
CA ASN A 36 -7.78 -18.27 7.07
C ASN A 36 -6.39 -17.80 6.60
N GLY A 37 -5.80 -16.85 7.33
CA GLY A 37 -4.48 -16.30 7.05
C GLY A 37 -4.41 -15.21 5.98
N GLU A 38 -5.49 -14.93 5.23
CA GLU A 38 -5.50 -13.87 4.22
C GLU A 38 -5.40 -12.48 4.85
N LEU A 39 -6.11 -12.26 5.96
CA LEU A 39 -6.04 -11.01 6.72
C LEU A 39 -4.59 -10.70 7.14
N ASP A 40 -3.88 -11.69 7.71
CA ASP A 40 -2.49 -11.52 8.13
C ASP A 40 -1.56 -11.22 6.96
N LYS A 41 -1.79 -11.87 5.81
CA LYS A 41 -1.03 -11.61 4.58
C LYS A 41 -1.26 -10.19 4.07
N ILE A 42 -2.51 -9.71 4.07
CA ILE A 42 -2.86 -8.33 3.70
C ILE A 42 -2.16 -7.33 4.64
N LEU A 43 -2.24 -7.54 5.94
CA LEU A 43 -1.64 -6.64 6.93
C LEU A 43 -0.12 -6.56 6.77
N ARG A 44 0.55 -7.72 6.61
CA ARG A 44 2.00 -7.77 6.36
C ARG A 44 2.37 -7.02 5.08
N ASN A 45 1.67 -7.27 3.97
CA ASN A 45 1.94 -6.62 2.69
C ASN A 45 1.70 -5.11 2.75
N ARG A 46 0.65 -4.67 3.44
CA ARG A 46 0.35 -3.25 3.66
C ARG A 46 1.45 -2.56 4.47
N GLN A 47 1.88 -3.17 5.57
CA GLN A 47 2.96 -2.63 6.41
C GLN A 47 4.28 -2.55 5.63
N GLY A 48 4.62 -3.58 4.86
CA GLY A 48 5.80 -3.59 3.99
C GLY A 48 5.81 -2.44 2.99
N ARG A 49 4.67 -2.22 2.29
CA ARG A 49 4.51 -1.10 1.35
C ARG A 49 4.64 0.27 2.04
N MET A 50 4.00 0.44 3.20
CA MET A 50 4.11 1.69 3.96
C MET A 50 5.54 1.97 4.44
N SER A 51 6.24 0.95 4.93
CA SER A 51 7.64 1.05 5.36
C SER A 51 8.55 1.46 4.20
N ALA A 52 8.37 0.85 3.02
CA ALA A 52 9.13 1.20 1.82
C ALA A 52 8.90 2.66 1.39
N THR A 53 7.65 3.12 1.37
CA THR A 53 7.30 4.51 1.03
C THR A 53 7.95 5.50 2.00
N LYS A 54 7.85 5.26 3.32
CA LYS A 54 8.47 6.12 4.33
C LYS A 54 9.99 6.20 4.16
N ARG A 55 10.65 5.06 3.92
CA ARG A 55 12.11 5.03 3.65
C ARG A 55 12.48 5.85 2.42
N ARG A 56 11.68 5.79 1.36
CA ARG A 56 11.88 6.59 0.14
C ARG A 56 11.74 8.09 0.42
N GLN A 57 10.69 8.50 1.12
CA GLN A 57 10.47 9.90 1.49
C GLN A 57 11.63 10.47 2.31
N VAL A 58 12.10 9.74 3.32
CA VAL A 58 13.27 10.18 4.13
C VAL A 58 14.53 10.33 3.28
N ARG A 59 14.79 9.40 2.36
CA ARG A 59 15.93 9.50 1.43
C ARG A 59 15.83 10.71 0.52
N GLN A 60 14.65 10.99 -0.01
CA GLN A 60 14.39 12.14 -0.88
C GLN A 60 14.62 13.46 -0.13
N ALA A 61 14.01 13.62 1.05
CA ALA A 61 14.20 14.81 1.88
C ALA A 61 15.67 15.06 2.24
N ARG A 62 16.44 14.01 2.52
CA ARG A 62 17.89 14.11 2.77
C ARG A 62 18.67 14.59 1.53
N GLN A 63 18.30 14.12 0.34
CA GLN A 63 18.95 14.54 -0.91
C GLN A 63 18.61 15.99 -1.27
N GLU A 64 17.36 16.41 -1.07
CA GLU A 64 16.90 17.78 -1.26
C GLU A 64 17.64 18.73 -0.31
N GLY A 65 17.68 18.44 0.99
CA GLY A 65 18.43 19.24 1.96
C GLY A 65 19.93 19.32 1.63
N ARG A 66 20.54 18.23 1.13
CA ARG A 66 21.94 18.26 0.66
C ARG A 66 22.12 19.18 -0.55
N ARG A 67 21.20 19.15 -1.51
CA ARG A 67 21.23 20.00 -2.71
C ARG A 67 21.03 21.47 -2.37
N GLU A 68 20.07 21.78 -1.51
CA GLU A 68 19.84 23.14 -1.03
C GLU A 68 21.04 23.66 -0.24
N GLY A 69 21.57 22.87 0.68
CA GLY A 69 22.79 23.20 1.42
C GLY A 69 24.00 23.43 0.49
N ALA A 70 24.15 22.63 -0.56
CA ALA A 70 25.18 22.87 -1.59
C ALA A 70 24.91 24.14 -2.40
N ARG A 71 23.65 24.44 -2.75
CA ARG A 71 23.27 25.63 -3.51
C ARG A 71 23.54 26.93 -2.75
N PHE A 72 23.27 26.95 -1.44
CA PHE A 72 23.52 28.12 -0.59
C PHE A 72 24.97 28.16 -0.06
N GLY A 73 25.60 27.01 0.16
CA GLY A 73 26.98 26.91 0.67
C GLY A 73 28.08 27.15 -0.36
N TRP A 74 27.79 27.07 -1.67
CA TRP A 74 28.75 27.44 -2.72
C TRP A 74 28.84 28.94 -2.98
N TRP A 75 27.78 29.71 -2.70
CA TRP A 75 27.81 31.18 -2.80
C TRP A 75 28.51 31.85 -1.60
N SER A 76 28.67 31.14 -0.48
CA SER A 76 29.41 31.63 0.70
C SER A 76 30.94 31.63 0.54
N LEU A 77 31.46 31.14 -0.60
CA LEU A 77 32.89 31.00 -0.89
C LEU A 77 33.36 31.89 -2.06
N LEU A 78 32.46 32.72 -2.63
CA LEU A 78 32.78 33.70 -3.68
C LEU A 78 32.70 35.16 -3.19
N ASP A 79 32.73 35.37 -1.87
CA ASP A 79 33.06 36.67 -1.23
C ASP A 79 34.48 36.60 -0.65
#